data_AF-A0A1A8BLG9-F1
#
_entry.id   AF-A0A1A8BLG9-F1
#
_cell.length_a   1.000
_cell.length_b   1.000
_cell.length_c   1.000
_cell.angle_alpha   90.00
_cell.angle_beta   90.00
_cell.angle_gamma   90.00
#
_symmetry.space_group_name_H-M   'P 1'
#
loop_
_entity.id
_entity.type
_entity.pdbx_description
1 polymer ?
#
loop_
_entity_poly.entity_id
_entity_poly.type
_entity_poly.pdbx_seq_one_letter_code
_entity_poly.pdbx_strand_id
1 'polypeptide(L)'
;YGYDILLDQNLKPWLIEVNASPSLAPSSKEDYEMKYRLLEDTLNVVDMEGRLTGKEKRVGGFDLMWNNGPVYREDANLQTFSSSCFTANTHLGCVNDREKQLSMLLKPFPFQKKM
;
A
#
# COMPACT_ATOMS: atom_id res chain seq x y z
N TYR A 1 -4.04 10.84 6.71
CA TYR A 1 -5.26 10.74 7.54
C TYR A 1 -5.24 9.43 8.30
N GLY A 2 -5.76 9.42 9.54
CA GLY A 2 -6.10 8.21 10.27
C GLY A 2 -7.61 8.00 10.26
N TYR A 3 -8.07 6.77 10.09
CA TYR A 3 -9.49 6.42 10.06
C TYR A 3 -9.78 5.44 11.17
N ASP A 4 -10.73 5.78 12.03
CA ASP A 4 -11.15 4.91 13.13
C ASP A 4 -12.38 4.13 12.66
N ILE A 5 -12.23 2.81 12.57
CA ILE A 5 -13.23 1.91 11.98
C ILE A 5 -13.68 0.89 13.04
N LEU A 6 -14.98 0.77 13.21
CA LEU A 6 -15.61 -0.27 14.02
C LEU A 6 -16.16 -1.38 13.13
N LEU A 7 -15.90 -2.64 13.48
CA LEU A 7 -16.48 -3.80 12.79
C LEU A 7 -17.68 -4.33 13.59
N ASP A 8 -18.81 -4.54 12.92
CA ASP A 8 -19.98 -5.17 13.54
C ASP A 8 -19.90 -6.72 13.52
N GLN A 9 -20.92 -7.39 14.05
CA GLN A 9 -20.99 -8.85 14.09
C GLN A 9 -20.99 -9.53 12.71
N ASN A 10 -21.28 -8.78 11.64
CA ASN A 10 -21.23 -9.24 10.25
C ASN A 10 -19.94 -8.80 9.54
N LEU A 11 -18.95 -8.29 10.28
CA LEU A 11 -17.70 -7.70 9.78
C LEU A 11 -17.93 -6.51 8.84
N LYS A 12 -19.07 -5.84 8.92
CA LYS A 12 -19.29 -4.60 8.17
C LYS A 12 -18.51 -3.48 8.85
N PRO A 13 -17.69 -2.72 8.09
CA PRO A 13 -16.97 -1.58 8.64
C PRO A 13 -17.90 -0.37 8.78
N TRP A 14 -17.81 0.29 9.93
CA TRP A 14 -18.48 1.53 10.26
C TRP A 14 -17.42 2.59 10.58
N LEU A 15 -17.40 3.68 9.83
CA LEU A 15 -16.51 4.81 10.07
C LEU A 15 -16.98 5.57 11.31
N ILE A 16 -16.07 5.75 12.28
CA ILE A 16 -16.34 6.50 13.51
C ILE A 16 -15.87 7.93 13.35
N GLU A 17 -14.60 8.13 13.01
CA GLU A 17 -14.02 9.45 12.80
C GLU A 17 -12.86 9.44 11.80
N VAL A 18 -12.55 10.63 11.30
CA VAL A 18 -11.40 10.88 10.42
C VAL A 18 -10.47 11.87 11.10
N ASN A 19 -9.27 11.43 11.40
CA ASN A 19 -8.22 12.22 12.02
C ASN A 19 -7.29 12.83 10.96
N ALA A 20 -7.23 14.16 10.91
CA ALA A 20 -6.32 14.89 10.03
C ALA A 20 -4.85 14.68 10.44
N SER A 21 -4.59 14.51 11.75
CA SER A 21 -3.25 14.35 12.32
C SER A 21 -3.22 13.16 13.31
N PRO A 22 -3.17 11.91 12.83
CA PRO A 22 -3.04 10.76 13.72
C PRO A 22 -1.71 10.82 14.49
N SER A 23 -1.70 10.31 15.73
CA SER A 23 -0.49 10.30 16.56
C SER A 23 0.58 9.38 15.97
N LEU A 24 1.79 9.90 15.83
CA LEU A 24 2.99 9.15 15.40
C LEU A 24 3.95 8.84 16.56
N ALA A 25 3.63 9.31 17.77
CA ALA A 25 4.41 8.95 18.95
C ALA A 25 4.14 7.48 19.30
N PRO A 26 5.19 6.64 19.45
CA PRO A 26 5.03 5.23 19.76
C PRO A 26 4.64 5.01 21.23
N SER A 27 3.72 4.10 21.50
CA SER A 27 3.36 3.66 22.86
C SER A 27 3.90 2.27 23.23
N SER A 28 4.34 1.48 22.25
CA SER A 28 4.98 0.18 22.44
C SER A 28 6.05 -0.06 21.35
N LYS A 29 6.79 -1.16 21.46
CA LYS A 29 7.78 -1.54 20.45
C LYS A 29 7.13 -1.91 19.12
N GLU A 30 5.98 -2.59 19.18
CA GLU A 30 5.20 -3.01 18.01
C GLU A 30 4.60 -1.79 17.31
N ASP A 31 4.09 -0.84 18.09
CA ASP A 31 3.56 0.43 17.59
C ASP A 31 4.67 1.29 16.96
N TYR A 32 5.86 1.31 17.57
CA TYR A 32 7.04 1.94 16.98
C TYR A 32 7.38 1.33 15.62
N GLU A 33 7.49 0.01 15.53
CA GLU A 33 7.86 -0.68 14.29
C GLU A 33 6.83 -0.40 13.18
N MET A 34 5.55 -0.49 13.51
CA MET A 34 4.46 -0.20 12.56
C MET A 34 4.50 1.26 12.09
N LYS A 35 4.59 2.22 13.01
CA LYS A 35 4.61 3.66 12.68
C LYS A 35 5.87 4.06 11.92
N TYR A 36 7.01 3.47 12.26
CA TYR A 36 8.27 3.67 11.56
C TYR A 36 8.15 3.21 10.09
N ARG A 37 7.65 1.98 9.86
CA ARG A 37 7.42 1.46 8.50
C ARG A 37 6.41 2.30 7.72
N LEU A 38 5.33 2.76 8.37
CA LEU A 38 4.35 3.65 7.75
C LEU A 38 5.02 4.94 7.24
N LEU A 39 5.89 5.56 8.04
CA LEU A 39 6.60 6.78 7.67
C LEU A 39 7.61 6.53 6.54
N GLU A 40 8.40 5.46 6.63
CA GLU A 40 9.34 5.06 5.59
C GLU A 40 8.62 4.83 4.25
N ASP A 41 7.50 4.10 4.26
CA ASP A 41 6.73 3.84 3.04
C ASP A 41 6.05 5.09 2.50
N THR A 42 5.67 6.03 3.39
CA THR A 42 5.14 7.34 2.96
C THR A 42 6.19 8.11 2.18
N LEU A 43 7.45 8.12 2.64
CA LEU A 43 8.54 8.77 1.92
C LEU A 43 8.88 8.05 0.61
N ASN A 44 8.80 6.71 0.58
CA ASN A 44 8.96 5.93 -0.65
C ASN A 44 7.87 6.26 -1.68
N VAL A 45 6.63 6.50 -1.28
CA VAL A 45 5.53 6.93 -2.16
C VAL A 45 5.76 8.34 -2.70
N VAL A 46 6.22 9.27 -1.86
CA VAL A 46 6.55 10.64 -2.29
C VAL A 46 7.68 10.65 -3.31
N ASP A 47 8.60 9.68 -3.21
CA ASP A 47 9.67 9.42 -4.17
C ASP A 47 10.52 10.66 -4.49
N MET A 48 11.11 11.25 -3.45
CA MET A 48 11.97 12.43 -3.59
C MET A 48 13.18 12.22 -4.51
N GLU A 49 13.58 10.95 -4.73
CA GLU A 49 14.70 10.56 -5.58
C GLU A 49 14.29 10.27 -7.05
N GLY A 50 12.99 10.26 -7.37
CA GLY A 50 12.50 9.99 -8.72
C GLY A 50 12.78 8.58 -9.22
N ARG A 51 12.71 7.59 -8.34
CA ARG A 51 12.99 6.17 -8.64
C ARG A 51 11.77 5.45 -9.22
N LEU A 52 10.56 5.95 -8.98
CA LEU A 52 9.30 5.35 -9.40
C LEU A 52 8.92 5.77 -10.83
N THR A 53 8.17 4.91 -11.51
CA THR A 53 7.72 5.15 -12.89
C THR A 53 6.38 5.89 -12.98
N GLY A 54 5.66 6.02 -11.86
CA GLY A 54 4.31 6.57 -11.79
C GLY A 54 3.20 5.57 -12.16
N LYS A 55 3.56 4.30 -12.39
CA LYS A 55 2.62 3.21 -12.75
C LYS A 55 2.45 2.19 -11.62
N GLU A 56 3.16 2.37 -10.52
CA GLU A 56 3.15 1.49 -9.37
C GLU A 56 1.76 1.46 -8.73
N LYS A 57 1.17 0.27 -8.67
CA LYS A 57 -0.08 0.04 -7.94
C LYS A 57 0.14 -0.24 -6.46
N ARG A 58 1.40 -0.43 -6.05
CA ARG A 58 1.81 -0.72 -4.67
C ARG A 58 3.22 -0.22 -4.43
N VAL A 59 3.43 0.41 -3.26
CA VAL A 59 4.74 0.87 -2.77
C VAL A 59 4.82 0.59 -1.27
N GLY A 60 5.70 -0.33 -0.88
CA GLY A 60 5.79 -0.80 0.51
C GLY A 60 4.47 -1.37 1.02
N GLY A 61 3.99 -0.81 2.13
CA GLY A 61 2.69 -1.10 2.72
C GLY A 61 1.50 -0.33 2.12
N PHE A 62 1.69 0.56 1.15
CA PHE A 62 0.60 1.30 0.51
C PHE A 62 0.13 0.64 -0.78
N ASP A 63 -1.20 0.56 -0.94
CA ASP A 63 -1.86 0.14 -2.17
C ASP A 63 -2.61 1.32 -2.81
N LEU A 64 -2.45 1.52 -4.12
CA LEU A 64 -3.22 2.50 -4.86
C LEU A 64 -4.64 1.97 -5.08
N MET A 65 -5.62 2.48 -4.34
CA MET A 65 -7.02 2.04 -4.45
C MET A 65 -7.85 2.90 -5.40
N TRP A 66 -7.48 4.17 -5.63
CA TRP A 66 -8.27 5.11 -6.41
C TRP A 66 -7.39 6.06 -7.24
N ASN A 67 -7.66 6.16 -8.54
CA ASN A 67 -7.04 7.10 -9.46
C ASN A 67 -8.03 7.45 -10.59
N ASN A 68 -8.80 8.54 -10.40
CA ASN A 68 -9.94 8.90 -11.27
C ASN A 68 -10.97 7.76 -11.47
N GLY A 69 -11.03 6.84 -10.51
CA GLY A 69 -11.83 5.62 -10.52
C GLY A 69 -11.18 4.52 -9.66
N PRO A 70 -11.90 3.45 -9.32
CA PRO A 70 -11.34 2.32 -8.58
C PRO A 70 -10.19 1.67 -9.33
N VAL A 71 -9.12 1.32 -8.61
CA VAL A 71 -7.98 0.56 -9.15
C VAL A 71 -8.15 -0.91 -8.77
N TYR A 72 -8.06 -1.79 -9.76
CA TYR A 72 -8.22 -3.22 -9.60
C TYR A 72 -6.90 -3.97 -9.76
N ARG A 73 -6.82 -5.15 -9.12
CA ARG A 73 -5.73 -6.09 -9.37
C ARG A 73 -5.80 -6.63 -10.79
N GLU A 74 -4.63 -6.80 -11.40
CA GLU A 74 -4.45 -7.49 -12.67
C GLU A 74 -4.20 -8.97 -12.39
N ASP A 75 -5.18 -9.66 -11.80
CA ASP A 75 -5.11 -11.12 -11.68
C ASP A 75 -5.48 -11.74 -13.04
N ALA A 76 -4.59 -11.59 -14.02
CA ALA A 76 -4.65 -12.32 -15.28
C ALA A 76 -4.12 -13.75 -15.01
N ASN A 77 -5.04 -14.71 -14.81
CA ASN A 77 -4.95 -16.12 -15.30
C ASN A 77 -6.03 -17.09 -14.78
N LEU A 78 -7.23 -16.64 -14.37
CA LEU A 78 -8.38 -17.56 -14.30
C LEU A 78 -9.43 -17.18 -15.36
N GLN A 79 -9.30 -17.76 -16.55
CA GLN A 79 -10.41 -17.89 -17.50
C GLN A 79 -11.40 -18.94 -16.97
N THR A 80 -12.11 -18.63 -15.89
CA THR A 80 -13.27 -19.43 -15.49
C THR A 80 -14.51 -18.60 -15.81
N PHE A 81 -15.28 -19.12 -16.76
CA PHE A 81 -16.50 -18.53 -17.29
C PHE A 81 -17.46 -18.09 -16.16
N SER A 82 -18.00 -16.88 -16.32
CA SER A 82 -18.96 -16.16 -15.48
C SER A 82 -18.36 -15.29 -14.37
N SER A 83 -18.52 -13.97 -14.55
CA SER A 83 -18.18 -12.87 -13.62
C SER A 83 -16.72 -12.42 -13.66
N SER A 84 -16.44 -11.33 -14.38
CA SER A 84 -15.25 -10.51 -14.16
C SER A 84 -15.31 -9.93 -12.74
N CYS A 85 -14.82 -10.69 -11.75
CA CYS A 85 -14.74 -10.23 -10.38
C CYS A 85 -13.68 -9.13 -10.33
N PHE A 86 -14.15 -7.88 -10.22
CA PHE A 86 -13.29 -6.73 -10.05
C PHE A 86 -12.73 -6.72 -8.62
N THR A 87 -11.65 -7.46 -8.40
CA THR A 87 -10.96 -7.49 -7.11
C THR A 87 -10.26 -6.15 -6.89
N ALA A 88 -10.65 -5.44 -5.82
CA ALA A 88 -10.01 -4.20 -5.43
C ALA A 88 -8.50 -4.38 -5.26
N ASN A 89 -7.70 -3.39 -5.67
CA ASN A 89 -6.26 -3.43 -5.47
C ASN A 89 -5.92 -3.20 -3.98
N THR A 90 -6.03 -4.25 -3.19
CA THR A 90 -5.68 -4.26 -1.78
C THR A 90 -4.97 -5.55 -1.40
N HIS A 91 -3.89 -5.42 -0.63
CA HIS A 91 -3.14 -6.50 -0.01
C HIS A 91 -3.47 -6.64 1.48
N LEU A 92 -4.54 -6.00 1.95
CA LEU A 92 -5.01 -6.15 3.32
C LEU A 92 -5.37 -7.62 3.59
N GLY A 93 -4.78 -8.19 4.64
CA GLY A 93 -4.94 -9.61 4.98
C GLY A 93 -4.09 -10.59 4.16
N CYS A 94 -3.30 -10.11 3.19
CA CYS A 94 -2.32 -10.94 2.48
C CYS A 94 -1.03 -11.14 3.32
N VAL A 95 -0.20 -12.11 2.91
CA VAL A 95 1.15 -12.28 3.47
C VAL A 95 1.95 -11.00 3.26
N ASN A 96 2.57 -10.50 4.33
CA ASN A 96 3.38 -9.29 4.27
C ASN A 96 4.74 -9.58 3.61
N ASP A 97 4.89 -9.19 2.35
CA ASP A 97 6.11 -9.29 1.53
C ASP A 97 6.80 -7.93 1.29
N ARG A 98 6.53 -6.93 2.14
CA ARG A 98 7.01 -5.54 2.04
C ARG A 98 8.50 -5.43 1.67
N GLU A 99 9.38 -6.11 2.42
CA GLU A 99 10.84 -6.02 2.21
C GLU A 99 11.26 -6.51 0.82
N LYS A 100 10.64 -7.61 0.35
CA LYS A 100 10.88 -8.15 -0.99
C LYS A 100 10.35 -7.18 -2.04
N GLN A 101 9.17 -6.59 -1.82
CA GLN A 101 8.56 -5.63 -2.73
C GLN A 101 9.42 -4.37 -2.88
N LEU A 102 9.84 -3.76 -1.77
CA LEU A 102 10.67 -2.55 -1.78
C LEU A 102 12.04 -2.82 -2.38
N SER A 103 12.67 -3.95 -2.05
CA SER A 103 13.97 -4.32 -2.63
C SER A 103 13.90 -4.62 -4.12
N MET A 104 12.75 -5.01 -4.67
CA MET A 104 12.55 -5.12 -6.13
C MET A 104 12.30 -3.77 -6.78
N LEU A 105 11.55 -2.90 -6.10
CA LEU A 105 11.13 -1.60 -6.63
C LEU A 105 12.27 -0.57 -6.64
N LEU A 106 13.08 -0.54 -5.58
CA LEU A 106 14.11 0.47 -5.35
C LEU A 106 15.51 0.00 -5.75
N LYS A 107 15.62 -1.03 -6.61
CA LYS A 107 16.94 -1.49 -7.08
C LYS A 107 17.68 -0.34 -7.76
N PRO A 108 18.97 -0.13 -7.44
CA PRO A 108 19.76 0.87 -8.13
C PRO A 108 19.76 0.58 -9.63
N PHE A 109 19.53 1.61 -10.44
CA PHE A 109 19.70 1.50 -11.88
C PHE A 109 21.08 0.93 -12.19
N PRO A 110 21.21 -0.03 -13.12
CA PRO A 110 22.53 -0.42 -13.61
C PRO A 110 23.20 0.86 -14.13
N PHE A 111 24.37 1.17 -13.56
CA PHE A 111 25.17 2.34 -13.91
C PHE A 111 25.26 2.44 -15.45
N GLN A 112 24.56 3.39 -16.05
CA GLN A 112 24.84 3.76 -17.44
C GLN A 112 26.22 4.39 -17.40
N LYS A 113 27.25 3.61 -17.76
CA LYS A 113 28.58 4.14 -18.06
C LYS A 113 28.36 5.23 -19.10
N LYS A 114 28.49 6.50 -18.70
CA LYS A 114 28.65 7.61 -19.64
C LYS A 114 29.88 7.28 -20.47
N MET A 115 29.68 7.07 -21.77
CA MET A 115 30.74 7.11 -22.78
C MET A 115 31.23 8.54 -22.95
#